data_AF-A0A937WRJ6-F1
#
_entry.id   AF-A0A937WRJ6-F1
#
_cell.length_a   1.000
_cell.length_b   1.000
_cell.length_c   1.000
_cell.angle_alpha   90.00
_cell.angle_beta   90.00
_cell.angle_gamma   90.00
#
_symmetry.space_group_name_H-M   'P 1'
#
loop_
_entity.id
_entity.type
_entity.pdbx_description
1 polymer ?
#
loop_
_entity_poly.entity_id
_entity_poly.type
_entity_poly.pdbx_seq_one_letter_code
_entity_poly.pdbx_strand_id
1 'polypeptide(L)'
;MDIDVRQFSSDKILKHLDRVNEWLGGGNPSPITVELDMTNICNHRCPECSGWYFKDRGNDYLSKRLAKDIVEQLAKAKIRGLIFTGGGE
;
A
#
# COMPACT_ATOMS: atom_id res chain seq x y z
N MET A 1 -17.16 10.37 -21.00
CA MET A 1 -17.78 9.05 -20.84
C MET A 1 -17.59 8.64 -19.39
N ASP A 2 -18.59 8.86 -18.55
CA ASP A 2 -18.51 8.45 -17.14
C ASP A 2 -18.76 6.95 -17.05
N ILE A 3 -17.68 6.20 -17.23
CA ILE A 3 -17.67 4.78 -16.92
C ILE A 3 -17.77 4.67 -15.39
N ASP A 4 -18.85 4.07 -14.89
CA ASP A 4 -18.98 3.66 -13.49
C ASP A 4 -18.05 2.46 -13.26
N VAL A 5 -16.92 2.71 -12.63
CA VAL A 5 -15.87 1.70 -12.46
C VAL A 5 -15.76 1.32 -11.00
N ARG A 6 -16.24 0.11 -10.70
CA ARG A 6 -16.18 -0.47 -9.35
C ARG A 6 -14.75 -0.87 -8.99
N GLN A 7 -14.46 -0.91 -7.69
CA GLN A 7 -13.14 -1.19 -7.13
C GLN A 7 -12.46 -2.48 -7.64
N PHE A 8 -13.26 -3.51 -7.97
CA PHE A 8 -12.81 -4.82 -8.45
C PHE A 8 -13.19 -5.09 -9.91
N SER A 9 -13.61 -4.07 -10.66
CA SER A 9 -13.86 -4.20 -12.10
C SER A 9 -12.54 -4.21 -12.89
N SER A 10 -12.48 -4.99 -13.96
CA SER A 10 -11.39 -4.95 -14.95
C SER A 10 -11.22 -3.55 -15.54
N ASP A 11 -12.30 -2.78 -15.65
CA ASP A 11 -12.30 -1.45 -16.26
C ASP A 11 -11.58 -0.41 -15.38
N LYS A 12 -11.19 -0.76 -14.14
CA LYS A 12 -10.40 0.10 -13.23
C LYS A 12 -9.10 0.55 -13.86
N ILE A 13 -8.49 -0.30 -14.67
CA ILE A 13 -7.25 0.04 -15.37
C ILE A 13 -7.42 1.27 -16.28
N LEU A 14 -8.62 1.46 -16.86
CA LEU A 14 -8.94 2.59 -17.74
C LEU A 14 -9.07 3.92 -16.99
N LYS A 15 -9.14 3.92 -15.66
CA LYS A 15 -9.06 5.14 -14.83
C LYS A 15 -7.61 5.58 -14.55
N HIS A 16 -6.62 4.81 -15.01
CA HIS A 16 -5.20 5.01 -14.75
C HIS A 16 -4.37 4.96 -16.05
N LEU A 17 -4.94 5.46 -17.16
CA LEU A 17 -4.28 5.46 -18.48
C LEU A 17 -2.93 6.16 -18.47
N ASP A 18 -2.72 7.13 -17.57
CA ASP A 18 -1.42 7.76 -17.35
C ASP A 18 -0.33 6.74 -17.04
N ARG A 19 -0.60 5.79 -16.13
CA ARG A 19 0.34 4.72 -15.77
C ARG A 19 0.45 3.65 -16.83
N VAL A 20 -0.66 3.28 -17.46
CA VAL A 20 -0.66 2.28 -18.53
C VAL A 20 0.21 2.74 -19.69
N ASN A 21 0.07 3.99 -20.13
CA ASN A 21 0.85 4.55 -21.22
C ASN A 21 2.34 4.66 -20.87
N GLU A 22 2.68 5.06 -19.64
CA GLU A 22 4.06 5.08 -19.16
C GLU A 22 4.69 3.67 -19.21
N TRP A 23 3.97 2.66 -18.73
CA TRP A 23 4.43 1.27 -18.77
C TRP A 23 4.59 0.73 -20.19
N LEU A 24 3.61 0.95 -21.07
CA LEU A 24 3.68 0.55 -22.48
C LEU A 24 4.83 1.24 -23.23
N GLY A 25 5.22 2.45 -22.80
CA GLY A 25 6.40 3.16 -23.29
C GLY A 25 7.74 2.62 -22.78
N GLY A 26 7.75 1.54 -22.00
CA GLY A 26 8.95 0.96 -21.38
C GLY A 26 9.36 1.61 -20.06
N GLY A 27 8.51 2.47 -19.49
CA GLY A 27 8.73 3.09 -18.18
C GLY A 27 8.40 2.17 -17.00
N ASN A 28 8.63 2.69 -15.79
CA ASN A 28 8.31 2.01 -14.53
C ASN A 28 7.39 2.89 -13.67
N PRO A 29 6.08 2.94 -13.98
CA PRO A 29 5.16 3.82 -13.27
C PRO A 29 5.04 3.43 -11.79
N SER A 30 4.91 4.43 -10.93
CA SER A 30 4.61 4.22 -9.52
C SER A 30 3.27 3.50 -9.33
N PRO A 31 3.05 2.80 -8.20
CA PRO A 31 1.76 2.19 -7.88
C PRO A 31 0.66 3.25 -7.70
N ILE A 32 -0.60 2.81 -7.77
CA ILE A 32 -1.77 3.66 -7.48
C ILE A 32 -2.03 3.75 -5.98
N THR A 33 -1.92 2.61 -5.29
CA THR A 33 -2.19 2.46 -3.86
C THR A 33 -1.02 1.74 -3.20
N VAL A 34 -0.64 2.18 -2.01
CA VAL A 34 0.39 1.54 -1.17
C VAL A 34 -0.19 1.25 0.21
N GLU A 35 0.27 0.17 0.80
CA GLU A 35 0.02 -0.21 2.19
C GLU A 35 1.25 0.15 3.04
N LEU A 36 1.02 0.69 4.24
CA LEU A 36 2.06 1.07 5.19
C LEU A 36 1.77 0.46 6.56
N ASP A 37 2.52 -0.58 6.88
CA ASP A 37 2.49 -1.30 8.15
C ASP A 37 3.16 -0.47 9.24
N MET A 38 2.34 0.09 10.14
CA MET A 38 2.82 0.99 11.19
C MET A 38 3.52 0.24 12.33
N THR A 39 3.20 -1.03 12.52
CA THR A 39 3.82 -1.92 13.50
C THR A 39 3.57 -3.38 13.12
N ASN A 40 4.46 -4.29 13.54
CA ASN A 40 4.21 -5.73 13.49
C ASN A 40 3.81 -6.32 14.85
N ILE A 41 3.73 -5.49 15.91
CA ILE A 41 3.37 -5.94 17.26
C ILE A 41 1.89 -6.31 17.26
N CYS A 42 1.59 -7.54 17.67
CA CYS A 42 0.24 -8.09 17.63
C CYS A 42 0.04 -9.05 18.81
N ASN A 43 -1.11 -8.98 19.49
CA ASN A 43 -1.45 -9.91 20.58
C ASN A 43 -2.28 -11.12 20.10
N HIS A 44 -2.74 -11.12 18.86
CA HIS A 44 -3.51 -12.22 18.27
C HIS A 44 -2.61 -13.38 17.84
N ARG A 45 -3.22 -14.56 17.65
CA ARG A 45 -2.56 -15.79 17.19
C ARG A 45 -3.27 -16.40 15.99
N CYS A 46 -3.58 -15.55 15.02
CA CYS A 46 -4.29 -15.94 13.82
C CYS A 46 -3.48 -17.00 13.05
N PRO A 47 -4.03 -18.21 12.82
CA PRO A 47 -3.25 -19.35 12.33
C PRO A 47 -2.64 -19.15 10.94
N GLU A 48 -3.30 -18.35 10.09
CA GLU A 48 -2.89 -18.06 8.71
C GLU A 48 -2.23 -16.67 8.55
N CYS A 49 -1.93 -15.99 9.66
CA CYS A 49 -1.34 -14.65 9.61
C CYS A 49 0.18 -14.71 9.46
N SER A 50 0.72 -14.01 8.47
CA SER A 50 2.17 -13.77 8.31
C SER A 50 2.80 -13.25 9.61
N GLY A 51 2.14 -12.31 10.28
CA GLY A 51 2.58 -11.77 11.57
C GLY A 51 2.72 -12.83 12.66
N TRP A 52 1.89 -13.88 12.65
CA TRP A 52 2.03 -15.00 13.60
C TRP A 52 3.25 -15.88 13.26
N TYR A 53 3.48 -16.21 11.99
CA TYR A 53 4.63 -17.00 11.56
C TYR A 53 5.98 -16.32 11.85
N PHE A 54 6.00 -14.98 11.85
CA PHE A 54 7.21 -14.18 12.07
C PHE A 54 7.24 -13.43 13.40
N LYS A 55 6.32 -13.72 14.33
CA LYS A 55 6.19 -13.02 15.62
C LYS A 55 7.49 -12.98 16.44
N ASP A 56 8.36 -13.98 16.29
CA ASP A 56 9.60 -14.10 17.05
C ASP A 56 10.76 -13.34 16.38
N ARG A 57 10.52 -12.67 15.24
CA ARG A 57 11.53 -11.94 14.46
C ARG A 57 11.64 -10.44 14.76
N GLY A 58 11.03 -9.97 15.84
CA GLY A 58 11.13 -8.57 16.29
C GLY A 58 9.77 -7.96 16.60
N ASN A 59 9.79 -6.93 17.45
CA ASN A 59 8.64 -6.13 17.86
C ASN A 59 8.91 -4.68 17.48
N ASP A 60 8.55 -4.33 16.25
CA ASP A 60 8.94 -3.10 15.59
C ASP A 60 7.73 -2.20 15.32
N TYR A 61 8.00 -0.90 15.31
CA TYR A 61 7.03 0.12 14.96
C TYR A 61 7.71 1.26 14.20
N LEU A 62 6.98 1.85 13.27
CA LEU A 62 7.43 3.05 12.56
C LEU A 62 7.29 4.26 13.48
N SER A 63 8.39 4.98 13.70
CA SER A 63 8.31 6.28 14.37
C SER A 63 7.43 7.23 13.55
N LYS A 64 6.67 8.11 14.24
CA LYS A 64 5.85 9.14 13.59
C LYS A 64 6.62 9.98 12.57
N ARG A 65 7.88 10.31 12.87
CA ARG A 65 8.75 11.07 11.96
C ARG A 65 8.98 10.30 10.67
N LEU A 66 9.45 9.05 10.78
CA LEU A 66 9.70 8.20 9.61
C LEU A 66 8.43 7.97 8.79
N ALA A 67 7.30 7.69 9.45
CA ALA A 67 6.02 7.51 8.76
C ALA A 67 5.63 8.78 7.98
N LYS A 68 5.80 9.96 8.56
CA LYS A 68 5.54 11.24 7.87
C LYS A 68 6.47 11.43 6.67
N ASP A 69 7.76 11.17 6.84
CA ASP A 69 8.74 11.30 5.75
C ASP A 69 8.42 10.33 4.59
N ILE A 70 7.94 9.12 4.89
CA ILE A 70 7.46 8.16 3.88
C ILE A 70 6.22 8.70 3.17
N VAL A 71 5.22 9.19 3.89
CA VAL A 71 4.00 9.77 3.29
C VAL A 71 4.33 10.91 2.32
N GLU A 72 5.27 11.78 2.69
CA GLU A 72 5.74 12.86 1.81
C GLU A 72 6.42 12.33 0.54
N GLN A 73 7.20 11.24 0.64
CA GLN A 73 7.79 10.56 -0.52
C GLN A 73 6.72 9.93 -1.43
N LEU A 74 5.73 9.25 -0.85
CA LEU A 74 4.63 8.65 -1.61
C LEU A 74 3.81 9.72 -2.36
N ALA A 75 3.58 10.87 -1.72
CA ALA A 75 2.91 12.02 -2.35
C ALA A 75 3.73 12.59 -3.52
N LYS A 76 5.06 12.74 -3.35
CA LYS A 76 5.96 13.17 -4.45
C LYS A 76 5.96 12.18 -5.62
N ALA A 77 5.84 10.88 -5.33
CA ALA A 77 5.68 9.82 -6.33
C ALA A 77 4.28 9.75 -6.96
N LYS A 78 3.39 10.70 -6.65
CA LYS A 78 2.01 10.78 -7.16
C LYS A 78 1.19 9.52 -6.84
N ILE A 79 1.47 8.84 -5.73
CA ILE A 79 0.62 7.75 -5.24
C ILE A 79 -0.70 8.35 -4.75
N ARG A 80 -1.82 7.70 -5.10
CA ARG A 80 -3.18 8.26 -4.91
C ARG A 80 -3.92 7.63 -3.74
N GLY A 81 -3.51 6.45 -3.29
CA GLY A 81 -4.10 5.76 -2.14
C GLY A 81 -3.04 5.30 -1.16
N LEU A 82 -3.34 5.44 0.12
CA LEU A 82 -2.52 4.93 1.21
C LEU A 82 -3.44 4.20 2.19
N ILE A 83 -3.05 2.98 2.55
CA ILE A 83 -3.72 2.16 3.56
C ILE A 83 -2.76 2.04 4.74
N PHE A 84 -3.18 2.48 5.92
CA PHE A 84 -2.44 2.21 7.15
C PHE A 84 -2.91 0.87 7.70
N THR A 85 -1.95 0.00 8.01
CA THR A 85 -2.17 -1.37 8.49
C THR A 85 -1.17 -1.70 9.59
N GLY A 86 -1.20 -2.94 10.07
CA GLY A 86 -0.15 -3.50 10.92
C GLY A 86 -0.65 -4.63 11.80
N GLY A 87 0.14 -4.96 12.82
CA GLY A 87 -0.27 -5.83 13.91
C GLY A 87 -1.49 -5.27 14.65
N GLY A 88 -2.31 -6.18 15.18
CA GLY A 88 -3.57 -5.85 15.85
C GLY A 88 -3.43 -5.77 17.38
N GLU A 89 -4.18 -4.85 17.98
CA GLU A 89 -4.48 -4.82 19.42
C GLU A 89 -5.45 -5.91 19.87
#